data_AF-K2R884-F1
#
_entry.id   AF-K2R884-F1
#
_cell.length_a   1.000
_cell.length_b   1.000
_cell.length_c   1.000
_cell.angle_alpha   90.00
_cell.angle_beta   90.00
_cell.angle_gamma   90.00
#
_symmetry.space_group_name_H-M   'P 1'
#
loop_
_entity.id
_entity.type
_entity.pdbx_description
1 polymer ?
#
loop_
_entity_poly.entity_id
_entity_poly.type
_entity_poly.pdbx_seq_one_letter_code
_entity_poly.pdbx_strand_id
1 'polypeptide(L)' 'YNILGSTTGSRKDAKEMFDFTRRGLVRPVLHKGSLEDVEKFLDLIVEKRLLGKVVLKIDI' A
#
# COMPACT_ATOMS: atom_id res chain seq x y z
N TYR A 1 -24.40 19.97 6.60
CA TYR A 1 -23.55 18.76 6.56
C TYR A 1 -22.12 19.19 6.24
N ASN A 2 -21.12 18.68 6.96
CA ASN A 2 -19.71 19.00 6.71
C ASN A 2 -19.08 17.86 5.89
N ILE A 3 -19.08 18.00 4.57
CA ILE A 3 -18.47 17.02 3.66
C ILE A 3 -17.06 17.52 3.36
N LEU A 4 -16.05 16.78 3.81
CA LEU A 4 -14.65 17.12 3.64
C LEU A 4 -13.93 15.97 2.92
N GLY A 5 -13.09 16.32 1.95
CA GLY A 5 -12.17 15.40 1.30
C GLY A 5 -10.83 15.34 2.04
N SER A 6 -10.12 14.22 1.92
CA SER A 6 -8.75 14.06 2.40
C SER A 6 -7.95 13.26 1.38
N THR A 7 -6.65 13.54 1.27
CA THR A 7 -5.73 12.85 0.37
C THR A 7 -4.72 12.06 1.17
N THR A 8 -3.78 12.76 1.82
CA THR A 8 -2.71 12.18 2.65
C THR A 8 -2.50 13.04 3.89
N GLY A 9 -2.12 12.41 5.00
CA GLY A 9 -1.79 13.11 6.24
C GLY A 9 -0.43 13.81 6.21
N SER A 10 -0.15 14.55 7.27
CA SER A 10 1.16 15.15 7.52
C SER A 10 2.21 14.08 7.86
N ARG A 11 3.50 14.48 7.88
CA ARG A 11 4.59 13.59 8.34
C ARG A 11 4.40 13.15 9.80
N LYS A 12 3.76 13.98 10.62
CA LYS A 12 3.44 13.64 12.01
C LYS A 12 2.40 12.52 12.05
N ASP A 13 1.33 12.63 11.28
CA ASP A 13 0.28 11.60 11.19
C ASP A 13 0.86 10.28 10.68
N ALA A 14 1.79 10.33 9.72
CA ALA A 14 2.50 9.14 9.25
C ALA A 14 3.34 8.48 10.35
N LYS A 15 4.04 9.26 11.19
CA LYS A 15 4.82 8.72 12.31
C LYS A 15 3.94 7.99 13.32
N GLU A 16 2.82 8.62 13.71
CA GLU A 16 1.85 8.01 14.62
C GLU A 16 1.27 6.71 14.03
N MET A 17 0.99 6.69 12.72
CA MET A 17 0.55 5.50 12.00
C MET A 17 1.61 4.39 12.00
N PHE A 18 2.89 4.71 11.80
CA PHE A 18 3.98 3.71 11.87
C PHE A 18 4.13 3.13 13.29
N ASP A 19 4.05 3.96 14.33
CA ASP A 19 4.11 3.49 15.72
C ASP A 19 2.92 2.57 16.05
N PHE A 20 1.74 2.88 15.52
CA PHE A 20 0.56 2.03 15.67
C PHE A 20 0.72 0.68 14.94
N THR A 21 1.17 0.68 13.69
CA THR A 21 1.34 -0.55 12.88
C THR A 21 2.44 -1.45 13.43
N ARG A 22 3.47 -0.90 14.09
CA ARG A 22 4.55 -1.66 14.76
C ARG A 22 4.02 -2.66 15.80
N ARG A 23 2.85 -2.39 16.39
CA ARG A 23 2.17 -3.31 17.34
C ARG A 23 1.72 -4.62 16.68
N GLY A 24 1.79 -4.73 15.36
CA GLY A 24 1.46 -5.94 14.60
C GLY A 24 -0.05 -6.18 14.43
N LEU A 25 -0.90 -5.28 14.93
CA LEU A 25 -2.37 -5.40 14.87
C LEU A 25 -2.94 -5.12 13.47
N VAL A 26 -2.21 -4.38 12.64
CA VAL A 26 -2.62 -4.03 11.28
C VAL A 26 -1.54 -4.52 10.31
N ARG A 27 -1.89 -5.51 9.48
CA ARG A 27 -1.04 -6.02 8.41
C ARG A 27 -1.83 -6.04 7.11
N PRO A 28 -1.35 -5.39 6.03
CA PRO A 28 -2.00 -5.47 4.73
C PRO A 28 -1.82 -6.87 4.13
N VAL A 29 -2.74 -7.25 3.24
CA VAL A 29 -2.53 -8.38 2.31
C VAL A 29 -1.52 -7.93 1.26
N LEU A 30 -0.42 -8.68 1.14
CA LEU A 30 0.71 -8.33 0.30
C LEU A 30 0.96 -9.40 -0.78
N HIS A 31 1.08 -8.93 -2.02
CA HIS A 31 1.62 -9.68 -3.15
C HIS A 31 3.06 -9.22 -3.38
N LYS A 32 4.03 -10.13 -3.32
CA LYS A 32 5.44 -9.81 -3.52
C LYS A 32 5.86 -10.20 -4.93
N GLY A 33 6.65 -9.36 -5.57
CA GLY A 33 7.33 -9.69 -6.84
C GLY A 33 8.56 -8.82 -7.02
N SER A 34 9.17 -8.91 -8.20
CA SER A 34 10.36 -8.14 -8.56
C SER A 34 10.01 -7.05 -9.58
N LEU A 35 10.99 -6.24 -9.97
CA LEU A 35 10.77 -5.13 -10.90
C LEU A 35 10.31 -5.63 -12.29
N GLU A 36 10.70 -6.84 -12.66
CA GLU A 36 10.31 -7.49 -13.92
C GLU A 36 8.81 -7.85 -13.96
N ASP A 37 8.17 -8.02 -12.79
CA ASP A 37 6.75 -8.37 -12.70
C ASP A 37 5.81 -7.14 -12.78
N VAL A 38 6.34 -5.93 -12.95
CA VAL A 38 5.55 -4.68 -12.88
C VAL A 38 4.38 -4.69 -13.85
N GLU A 39 4.60 -5.01 -15.12
CA GLU A 39 3.55 -4.99 -16.15
C GLU A 39 2.42 -5.96 -15.80
N LYS A 40 2.78 -7.19 -15.41
CA LYS A 40 1.82 -8.21 -14.96
C LYS A 40 0.97 -7.72 -13.79
N PHE A 41 1.56 -7.03 -12.82
CA PHE A 41 0.80 -6.50 -11.68
C PHE A 41 -0.12 -5.33 -12.09
N LEU A 42 0.30 -4.50 -13.04
CA LEU A 42 -0.56 -3.43 -13.57
C LEU A 42 -1.78 -4.02 -14.29
N ASP A 43 -1.61 -5.06 -15.10
CA ASP A 43 -2.73 -5.74 -15.76
C ASP A 43 -3.72 -6.31 -14.75
N LEU A 44 -3.24 -6.98 -13.70
CA LEU A 44 -4.08 -7.50 -12.62
C LEU A 44 -4.85 -6.41 -11.85
N ILE A 45 -4.28 -5.21 -11.72
CA ILE A 45 -4.95 -4.05 -11.12
C ILE A 45 -6.07 -3.55 -12.03
N VAL A 46 -5.81 -3.42 -13.33
CA VAL A 46 -6.81 -2.98 -14.33
C VAL A 46 -7.97 -3.99 -14.42
N GLU A 47 -7.66 -5.29 -14.37
CA GLU A 47 -8.64 -6.38 -14.33
C GLU A 47 -9.41 -6.47 -13.00
N LYS A 48 -9.04 -5.68 -11.98
CA LYS A 48 -9.61 -5.72 -10.62
C LYS A 48 -9.47 -7.09 -9.93
N ARG A 49 -8.41 -7.83 -10.26
CA ARG A 49 -8.16 -9.18 -9.74
C ARG A 49 -7.14 -9.22 -8.60
N LEU A 50 -6.65 -8.06 -8.17
CA LEU A 50 -5.68 -7.95 -7.10
C LEU A 50 -6.35 -7.49 -5.79
N LEU A 51 -6.22 -8.32 -4.75
CA LEU A 51 -6.64 -7.96 -3.39
C LEU A 51 -5.45 -7.35 -2.64
N GLY A 52 -5.66 -6.25 -1.91
CA GLY A 52 -4.59 -5.64 -1.11
C GLY A 52 -3.57 -4.86 -1.94
N LYS A 53 -2.27 -5.08 -1.69
CA LYS A 53 -1.17 -4.28 -2.25
C LYS A 53 -0.06 -5.15 -2.84
N VAL A 54 0.60 -4.63 -3.88
CA VAL A 54 1.83 -5.20 -4.44
C VAL A 54 3.04 -4.51 -3.81
N VAL A 55 4.04 -5.30 -3.43
CA VAL A 55 5.34 -4.82 -2.96
C VAL A 55 6.41 -5.39 -3.87
N LEU A 56 7.17 -4.50 -4.50
CA LEU A 56 8.23 -4.87 -5.43
C LEU A 56 9.57 -4.87 -4.70
N LYS A 57 10.31 -5.97 -4.85
CA LYS A 57 11.70 -6.04 -4.42
C LYS A 57 12.54 -5.28 -5.44
N ILE A 58 13.30 -4.30 -4.95
CA ILE A 58 14.29 -3.56 -5.72
C ILE A 58 15.65 -4.05 -5.23
N ASP A 59 16.40 -4.71 -6.09
CA ASP A 59 17.80 -5.02 -5.84
C ASP A 59 18.63 -3.80 -6.29
N ILE A 60 19.26 -3.13 -5.33
CA ILE A 60 20.15 -1.98 -5.51
C ILE A 60 21.59 -2.46 -5.36
#